data_AF-A0A3D2TSG1-F1
#
_entry.id   AF-A0A3D2TSG1-F1
#
_cell.length_a   1.000
_cell.length_b   1.000
_cell.length_c   1.000
_cell.angle_alpha   90.00
_cell.angle_beta   90.00
_cell.angle_gamma   90.00
#
_symmetry.space_group_name_H-M   'P 1'
#
loop_
_entity.id
_entity.type
_entity.pdbx_description
1 polymer ?
#
loop_
_entity_poly.entity_id
_entity_poly.type
_entity_poly.pdbx_seq_one_letter_code
_entity_poly.pdbx_strand_id
1 'polypeptide(L)'
;MKRVWFAVIFMILCVASCIGEQIYLTETYDEICKITQTVSESPSKKDVEEIKRFWNKNDSIYFIIWDHSAINDIALAINALDSDSDEIKKDLADIKNAGKALYDNERLSFDNIL
;
A
#
# COMPACT_ATOMS: atom_id res chain seq x y z
N MET A 1 -35.36 10.32 20.73
CA MET A 1 -35.33 9.56 19.46
C MET A 1 -34.48 10.20 18.36
N LYS A 2 -34.54 11.51 18.09
CA LYS A 2 -33.67 12.18 17.07
C LYS A 2 -32.15 11.98 17.30
N ARG A 3 -31.71 11.85 18.56
CA ARG A 3 -30.30 11.65 18.93
C ARG A 3 -29.75 10.26 18.58
N VAL A 4 -30.60 9.23 18.55
CA VAL A 4 -30.19 7.85 18.21
C VAL A 4 -29.89 7.73 16.73
N TRP A 5 -30.63 8.45 15.88
CA TRP A 5 -30.39 8.47 14.44
C TRP A 5 -29.00 9.01 14.05
N PHE A 6 -28.49 10.00 14.78
CA PHE A 6 -27.11 10.48 14.55
C PHE A 6 -26.06 9.40 14.87
N ALA A 7 -26.26 8.63 15.94
CA ALA A 7 -25.35 7.52 16.29
C ALA A 7 -25.38 6.40 15.25
N VAL A 8 -26.56 6.07 14.72
CA VAL A 8 -26.71 5.09 13.62
C VAL A 8 -26.01 5.57 12.36
N ILE A 9 -26.19 6.84 11.98
CA ILE A 9 -25.50 7.43 10.82
C ILE A 9 -23.99 7.39 11.01
N PHE A 10 -23.50 7.75 12.20
CA PHE A 10 -22.07 7.72 12.50
C PHE A 10 -21.50 6.30 12.41
N MET A 11 -22.18 5.29 12.96
CA MET A 11 -21.76 3.89 12.82
C MET A 11 -21.71 3.44 11.35
N ILE A 12 -22.69 3.82 10.53
CA ILE A 12 -22.68 3.50 9.10
C ILE A 12 -21.48 4.14 8.42
N LEU A 13 -21.15 5.39 8.75
CA LEU A 13 -19.98 6.08 8.21
C LEU A 13 -18.67 5.40 8.62
N CYS A 14 -18.54 4.95 9.88
CA CYS A 14 -17.37 4.21 10.34
C CYS A 14 -17.21 2.87 9.60
N VAL A 15 -18.30 2.12 9.42
CA VAL A 15 -18.25 0.85 8.67
C VAL A 15 -17.89 1.10 7.21
N ALA A 16 -18.46 2.14 6.59
CA ALA A 16 -18.15 2.51 5.22
C ALA A 16 -16.69 2.94 5.05
N SER A 17 -16.12 3.70 6.02
CA SER A 17 -14.70 4.07 5.97
C SER A 17 -13.79 2.86 6.10
N CYS A 18 -14.09 1.92 7.01
CA CYS A 18 -13.31 0.69 7.13
C CYS A 18 -13.37 -0.15 5.84
N ILE A 19 -14.54 -0.29 5.21
CA ILE A 19 -14.66 -0.99 3.93
C ILE A 19 -13.83 -0.29 2.85
N GLY A 20 -13.91 1.05 2.77
CA GLY A 20 -13.13 1.83 1.81
C GLY A 20 -11.63 1.66 1.99
N GLU A 21 -11.15 1.68 3.24
CA GLU A 21 -9.75 1.43 3.58
C GLU A 21 -9.29 0.03 3.15
N GLN A 22 -10.10 -1.01 3.40
CA GLN A 22 -9.76 -2.38 3.00
C GLN A 22 -9.71 -2.58 1.48
N ILE A 23 -10.60 -1.90 0.74
CA ILE A 23 -10.54 -1.87 -0.73
C ILE A 23 -9.24 -1.21 -1.17
N TYR A 24 -8.92 -0.04 -0.63
CA TYR A 24 -7.74 0.73 -1.02
C TYR A 24 -6.42 0.00 -0.68
N LEU A 25 -6.37 -0.71 0.44
CA LEU A 25 -5.25 -1.56 0.84
C LEU A 25 -5.02 -2.69 -0.17
N THR A 26 -6.11 -3.35 -0.58
CA THR A 26 -6.05 -4.45 -1.54
C THR A 26 -5.61 -3.97 -2.91
N GLU A 27 -6.21 -2.87 -3.42
CA GLU A 27 -5.83 -2.28 -4.71
C GLU A 27 -4.37 -1.84 -4.72
N THR A 28 -3.90 -1.20 -3.65
CA THR A 28 -2.50 -0.75 -3.53
C THR A 28 -1.53 -1.92 -3.55
N TYR A 29 -1.82 -2.99 -2.79
CA TYR A 29 -0.97 -4.17 -2.77
C TYR A 29 -0.94 -4.90 -4.12
N ASP A 30 -2.09 -5.03 -4.79
CA ASP A 30 -2.18 -5.62 -6.12
C ASP A 30 -1.41 -4.79 -7.17
N GLU A 31 -1.48 -3.47 -7.10
CA GLU A 31 -0.71 -2.57 -7.97
C GLU A 31 0.80 -2.70 -7.73
N ILE A 32 1.24 -2.72 -6.46
CA ILE A 32 2.65 -2.97 -6.12
C ILE A 32 3.11 -4.30 -6.72
N CYS A 33 2.34 -5.38 -6.54
CA CYS A 33 2.66 -6.70 -7.08
C CYS A 33 2.74 -6.71 -8.61
N LYS A 34 1.78 -6.07 -9.28
CA LYS A 34 1.71 -6.01 -10.75
C LYS A 34 2.89 -5.25 -11.33
N ILE A 35 3.21 -4.09 -10.75
CA ILE A 35 4.28 -3.25 -11.26
C ILE A 35 5.63 -3.91 -10.98
N THR A 36 5.89 -4.40 -9.76
CA THR A 36 7.14 -5.13 -9.45
C THR A 36 7.33 -6.37 -10.32
N GLN A 37 6.27 -7.13 -10.61
CA GLN A 37 6.35 -8.26 -11.54
C GLN A 37 6.74 -7.81 -12.96
N THR A 38 6.10 -6.75 -13.46
CA THR A 38 6.36 -6.22 -14.80
C THR A 38 7.82 -5.75 -14.94
N VAL A 39 8.34 -5.02 -13.94
CA VAL A 39 9.74 -4.56 -13.94
C VAL A 39 10.72 -5.73 -13.77
N SER A 40 10.36 -6.77 -13.02
CA SER A 40 11.22 -7.94 -12.85
C SER A 40 11.40 -8.75 -14.14
N GLU A 41 10.43 -8.73 -15.05
CA GLU A 41 10.47 -9.44 -16.33
C GLU A 41 11.34 -8.71 -17.37
N SER A 42 11.30 -7.37 -17.37
CA SER A 42 12.10 -6.53 -18.26
C SER A 42 12.41 -5.18 -17.60
N PRO A 43 13.45 -5.09 -16.77
CA PRO A 43 13.75 -3.85 -16.05
C PRO A 43 14.12 -2.74 -17.04
N SER A 44 13.32 -1.68 -17.04
CA SER A 44 13.62 -0.47 -17.78
C SER A 44 13.58 0.74 -16.84
N LYS A 45 14.38 1.75 -17.16
CA LYS A 45 14.38 3.03 -16.44
C LYS A 45 12.99 3.67 -16.37
N LYS A 46 12.20 3.51 -17.44
CA LYS A 46 10.85 4.04 -17.51
C LYS A 46 9.92 3.36 -16.48
N ASP A 47 10.03 2.04 -16.34
CA ASP A 47 9.16 1.29 -15.44
C ASP A 47 9.55 1.50 -13.97
N VAL A 48 10.85 1.64 -13.68
CA VAL A 48 11.33 2.05 -12.35
C VAL A 48 10.82 3.46 -11.99
N GLU A 49 10.86 4.41 -12.93
CA GLU A 49 10.28 5.74 -12.70
C GLU A 49 8.75 5.68 -12.50
N GLU A 50 8.05 4.76 -13.15
CA GLU A 50 6.62 4.56 -12.98
C GLU A 50 6.27 4.10 -11.57
N ILE A 51 7.04 3.17 -10.98
CA ILE A 51 6.91 2.78 -9.56
C ILE A 51 7.07 4.01 -8.65
N LYS A 52 8.15 4.78 -8.84
CA LYS A 52 8.43 5.96 -8.01
C LYS A 52 7.33 7.01 -8.12
N ARG A 53 6.80 7.24 -9.33
CA ARG A 53 5.68 8.17 -9.54
C ARG A 53 4.39 7.69 -8.91
N PHE A 54 4.06 6.41 -9.07
CA PHE A 54 2.90 5.80 -8.45
C PHE A 54 2.92 6.01 -6.93
N TRP A 55 4.05 5.68 -6.31
CA TRP A 55 4.23 5.85 -4.88
C TRP A 55 4.11 7.31 -4.44
N ASN A 56 4.92 8.21 -5.03
CA ASN A 56 4.95 9.62 -4.65
C ASN A 56 3.60 10.34 -4.83
N LYS A 57 2.79 9.91 -5.80
CA LYS A 57 1.45 10.47 -6.00
C LYS A 57 0.51 10.16 -4.83
N ASN A 58 0.65 8.97 -4.24
CA ASN A 58 -0.27 8.46 -3.22
C ASN A 58 0.31 8.53 -1.80
N ASP A 59 1.60 8.81 -1.65
CA ASP A 59 2.36 8.83 -0.39
C ASP A 59 1.64 9.61 0.73
N SER A 60 1.17 10.83 0.43
CA SER A 60 0.41 11.65 1.39
C SER A 60 -0.89 11.00 1.90
N ILE A 61 -1.56 10.19 1.08
CA ILE A 61 -2.79 9.48 1.47
C ILE A 61 -2.41 8.25 2.30
N TYR A 62 -1.36 7.53 1.91
CA TYR A 62 -0.90 6.35 2.64
C TYR A 62 -0.52 6.67 4.09
N PHE A 63 0.18 7.78 4.32
CA PHE A 63 0.50 8.24 5.69
C PHE A 63 -0.72 8.63 6.53
N ILE A 64 -1.85 8.97 5.93
CA ILE A 64 -3.08 9.30 6.69
C ILE A 64 -3.77 8.03 7.17
N ILE A 65 -3.68 6.96 6.39
CA ILE A 65 -4.49 5.76 6.57
C ILE A 65 -3.71 4.68 7.33
N TRP A 66 -2.42 4.50 7.04
CA TRP A 66 -1.64 3.36 7.51
C TRP A 66 -0.46 3.74 8.41
N ASP A 67 0.14 2.72 9.04
CA ASP A 67 1.29 2.91 9.91
C ASP A 67 2.47 3.59 9.21
N HIS A 68 2.95 4.68 9.82
CA HIS A 68 3.97 5.53 9.21
C HIS A 68 5.32 4.81 9.04
N SER A 69 5.64 3.85 9.92
CA SER A 69 6.91 3.12 9.81
C SER A 69 6.89 2.18 8.62
N ALA A 70 5.79 1.45 8.42
CA ALA A 70 5.62 0.57 7.28
C ALA A 70 5.61 1.33 5.94
N ILE A 71 4.92 2.47 5.87
CA ILE A 71 4.91 3.32 4.66
C ILE A 71 6.31 3.89 4.38
N ASN A 72 7.02 4.36 5.40
CA ASN A 72 8.37 4.89 5.23
C ASN A 72 9.35 3.83 4.73
N ASP A 73 9.28 2.60 5.23
CA ASP A 73 10.15 1.50 4.79
C ASP A 73 9.93 1.15 3.31
N ILE A 74 8.67 1.09 2.86
CA ILE A 74 8.35 0.86 1.45
C ILE A 74 8.81 2.05 0.59
N ALA A 75 8.61 3.28 1.05
CA ALA A 75 9.03 4.49 0.35
C ALA A 75 10.55 4.53 0.16
N LEU A 76 11.32 4.16 1.19
CA LEU A 76 12.78 4.08 1.11
C LEU A 76 13.23 3.02 0.10
N ALA A 77 12.63 1.82 0.15
CA ALA A 77 12.94 0.75 -0.79
C ALA A 77 12.63 1.14 -2.24
N ILE A 78 11.47 1.77 -2.49
CA ILE A 78 11.09 2.27 -3.82
C ILE A 78 12.04 3.36 -4.30
N ASN A 79 12.40 4.31 -3.44
CA ASN A 79 13.29 5.39 -3.82
C ASN A 79 14.71 4.90 -4.14
N ALA A 80 15.16 3.84 -3.47
CA ALA A 80 16.44 3.19 -3.70
C ALA A 80 16.53 2.38 -5.01
N LEU A 81 15.39 2.06 -5.66
CA LEU A 81 15.40 1.32 -6.93
C LEU A 81 16.25 2.03 -7.98
N ASP A 82 17.15 1.25 -8.59
CA ASP A 82 17.96 1.67 -9.73
C ASP A 82 17.80 0.65 -10.86
N SER A 83 17.41 1.13 -12.05
CA SER A 83 17.20 0.27 -13.24
C SER A 83 18.48 -0.41 -13.71
N ASP A 84 19.63 0.16 -13.38
CA ASP A 84 20.94 -0.31 -13.83
C ASP A 84 21.60 -1.19 -12.75
N SER A 85 20.93 -1.43 -11.62
CA SER A 85 21.40 -2.28 -10.53
C SER A 85 21.33 -3.75 -10.91
N ASP A 86 22.43 -4.48 -10.69
CA ASP A 86 22.47 -5.94 -10.77
C ASP A 86 21.55 -6.61 -9.73
N GLU A 87 21.18 -5.88 -8.66
CA GLU A 87 20.30 -6.35 -7.59
C GLU A 87 18.82 -5.96 -7.80
N ILE A 88 18.44 -5.32 -8.91
CA ILE A 88 17.07 -4.82 -9.11
C ILE A 88 15.97 -5.85 -8.84
N LYS A 89 16.19 -7.12 -9.19
CA LYS A 89 15.21 -8.20 -8.93
C LYS A 89 15.01 -8.46 -7.44
N LYS A 90 16.09 -8.37 -6.65
CA LYS A 90 16.04 -8.49 -5.19
C LYS A 90 15.36 -7.26 -4.59
N ASP A 91 15.72 -6.05 -5.05
CA ASP A 91 15.11 -4.81 -4.58
C ASP A 91 13.59 -4.79 -4.82
N LEU A 92 13.14 -5.25 -5.99
CA LEU A 92 11.71 -5.41 -6.31
C LEU A 92 11.03 -6.47 -5.44
N ALA A 93 11.72 -7.55 -5.10
CA ALA A 93 11.21 -8.57 -4.19
C ALA A 93 11.08 -8.02 -2.76
N ASP A 94 12.04 -7.21 -2.31
CA ASP A 94 12.00 -6.56 -0.99
C ASP A 94 10.84 -5.57 -0.89
N ILE A 95 10.59 -4.76 -1.94
CA ILE A 95 9.41 -3.89 -2.03
C ILE A 95 8.11 -4.70 -1.95
N LYS A 96 8.03 -5.79 -2.70
CA LYS A 96 6.85 -6.67 -2.66
C LYS A 96 6.64 -7.29 -1.27
N ASN A 97 7.72 -7.71 -0.61
CA ASN A 97 7.65 -8.28 0.73
C ASN A 97 7.22 -7.23 1.77
N ALA A 98 7.73 -6.00 1.68
CA ALA A 98 7.32 -4.91 2.55
C ALA A 98 5.84 -4.53 2.33
N GLY A 99 5.40 -4.44 1.07
CA GLY A 99 3.99 -4.25 0.73
C GLY A 99 3.09 -5.39 1.22
N LYS A 100 3.59 -6.63 1.18
CA LYS A 100 2.87 -7.79 1.74
C LYS A 100 2.76 -7.72 3.26
N ALA A 101 3.83 -7.31 3.95
CA ALA A 101 3.80 -7.12 5.39
C ALA A 101 2.77 -6.05 5.79
N LEU A 102 2.72 -4.92 5.07
CA LEU A 102 1.68 -3.91 5.25
C LEU A 102 0.28 -4.51 5.04
N TYR A 103 0.04 -5.19 3.92
CA TYR A 103 -1.24 -5.83 3.63
C TYR A 103 -1.65 -6.82 4.72
N ASP A 104 -0.75 -7.72 5.13
CA ASP A 104 -1.04 -8.75 6.12
C ASP A 104 -1.32 -8.14 7.51
N ASN A 105 -0.69 -7.01 7.87
CA ASN A 105 -0.91 -6.33 9.15
C ASN A 105 -2.18 -5.47 9.17
N GLU A 106 -2.46 -4.73 8.09
CA GLU A 106 -3.58 -3.77 8.03
C GLU A 106 -4.89 -4.41 7.55
N ARG A 107 -4.85 -5.62 6.99
CA ARG A 107 -6.06 -6.31 6.58
C ARG A 107 -6.90 -6.67 7.81
N LEU A 108 -8.18 -6.31 7.76
CA LEU A 108 -9.16 -6.74 8.75
C LEU A 108 -9.32 -8.26 8.67
N SER A 109 -8.89 -8.94 9.73
CA SER A 109 -9.06 -10.37 9.94
C SER A 109 -9.30 -10.64 11.42
N PHE A 110 -9.85 -11.80 11.76
CA PHE A 110 -10.05 -12.16 13.17
C PHE A 110 -8.74 -12.18 13.96
N ASP A 111 -7.61 -12.45 13.31
CA ASP A 111 -6.29 -12.47 13.95
C ASP A 111 -5.71 -11.05 14.16
N ASN A 112 -6.16 -10.04 13.39
CA ASN A 112 -5.68 -8.65 13.49
C ASN A 112 -6.62 -7.72 14.28
N ILE A 113 -7.82 -8.18 14.63
CA ILE A 113 -8.82 -7.38 15.37
C ILE A 113 -8.84 -7.72 16.88
N LEU A 114 -8.15 -8.79 17.30
CA LEU A 114 -8.25 -9.38 18.64
C LEU A 114 -6.94 -9.33 19.43
#